data_AF-A0A1Y2BW82-F1
#
_entry.id   AF-A0A1Y2BW82-F1
#
_cell.length_a   1.000
_cell.length_b   1.000
_cell.length_c   1.000
_cell.angle_alpha   90.00
_cell.angle_beta   90.00
_cell.angle_gamma   90.00
#
_symmetry.space_group_name_H-M   'P 1'
#
loop_
_entity.id
_entity.type
_entity.pdbx_description
1 polymer ?
#
loop_
_entity_poly.entity_id
_entity_poly.type
_entity_poly.pdbx_seq_one_letter_code
_entity_poly.pdbx_strand_id
1 'polypeptide(L)'
;MFQVIVTVTCPPGSYLVDDMLTGRCFPCPTGGDCPGGVQPAVSAPGYYKSPIDSLIFLECFHPEYCLGNSTCRIEATGSRCAFCADGYVNSNGRCIVCEPGQSIGVAIGFVIASILLPGWWIWRAWLGSSNAAWGVMITFFQIIGLFDKYPIYWDSRLGDVVKAVSITILNTDYINLQCAYGLGYYPRLVVVWVLPAIIAVIFKVYAVGKSMWQAKITGFLVQKHLAEWDQYAVQGFCSFLMLLHVPLTDRALRMFVCISDPNDDRYYLLGTPDISCYDDQWYMTSPFAAVFAVLYGFGIPAFFFIALFRNRSKLKDAWYWTPAQMLWSLCFMFLPVIFRRRPTYFMFISVCMMYIYLFAVVYIQPYKLKRNNHVAIFSWITIIIFLFAGIIIGFLQSGNDDNRWIIASVLVLFYTSLCIVVHAFFYEIVKGSDEASQGGHGGGFTGKLMRLFPILRLLFPIDASLQPDNTDNTQLQTDGGKSVEREEPLKTVALTRAEREMAEVSLEVSGEVQSHEPVAKELSKTKNSGFSLSWVVDSGELKEYHDEGFHAPPQNLGDSTKSLVSKGIADAKYAISEIANKISNGIQGSHQQLHDDEEHEEGHVQFVVE
;
A
#
# COMPACT_ATOMS: atom_id res chain seq x y z
N MET A 1 -30.50 40.56 52.57
CA MET A 1 -29.18 39.97 52.33
C MET A 1 -29.18 39.50 50.89
N PHE A 2 -28.61 40.28 49.97
CA PHE A 2 -28.51 39.90 48.56
C PHE A 2 -27.24 39.05 48.41
N GLN A 3 -27.39 37.78 48.02
CA GLN A 3 -26.27 37.02 47.49
C GLN A 3 -25.99 37.52 46.07
N VAL A 4 -24.87 38.21 45.90
CA VAL A 4 -24.33 38.51 44.56
C VAL A 4 -23.58 37.27 44.11
N ILE A 5 -24.14 36.55 43.14
CA ILE A 5 -23.44 35.45 42.48
C ILE A 5 -22.62 36.08 41.35
N VAL A 6 -21.30 36.11 41.50
CA VAL A 6 -20.38 36.50 40.41
C VAL A 6 -20.07 35.24 39.61
N THR A 7 -20.62 35.13 38.41
CA THR A 7 -20.27 34.07 37.46
C THR A 7 -19.08 34.52 36.62
N VAL A 8 -17.94 33.85 36.78
CA VAL A 8 -16.76 34.06 35.93
C VAL A 8 -16.97 33.30 34.61
N THR A 9 -16.88 33.99 33.48
CA THR A 9 -17.02 33.40 32.13
C THR A 9 -15.76 33.67 31.32
N CYS A 10 -15.26 32.65 30.63
CA CYS A 10 -14.06 32.74 29.81
C CYS A 10 -14.36 33.12 28.35
N PRO A 11 -13.46 33.83 27.65
CA PRO A 11 -13.60 34.08 26.21
C PRO A 11 -13.44 32.77 25.39
N PRO A 12 -13.96 32.71 24.15
CA PRO A 12 -13.71 31.60 23.23
C PRO A 12 -12.22 31.31 23.07
N GLY A 13 -11.84 30.04 22.92
CA GLY A 13 -10.44 29.62 22.92
C GLY A 13 -9.80 29.50 24.30
N SER A 14 -10.58 29.66 25.37
CA SER A 14 -10.15 29.43 26.75
C SER A 14 -11.23 28.71 27.55
N TYR A 15 -10.84 28.05 28.65
CA TYR A 15 -11.74 27.29 29.51
C TYR A 15 -11.48 27.58 30.99
N LEU A 16 -12.50 27.31 31.82
CA LEU A 16 -12.43 27.45 33.27
C LEU A 16 -12.01 26.09 33.88
N VAL A 17 -10.98 26.09 34.74
CA VAL A 17 -10.63 24.90 35.54
C VAL A 17 -11.51 24.88 36.79
N ASP A 18 -12.04 23.70 37.14
CA ASP A 18 -13.05 23.46 38.18
C ASP A 18 -12.62 23.82 39.62
N ASP A 19 -11.40 24.35 39.80
CA ASP A 19 -10.96 24.90 41.07
C ASP A 19 -11.49 26.33 41.23
N MET A 20 -12.74 26.41 41.68
CA MET A 20 -13.60 27.60 41.81
C MET A 20 -12.99 28.78 42.60
N LEU A 21 -11.79 28.64 43.15
CA LEU A 21 -11.11 29.64 43.97
C LEU A 21 -10.25 30.64 43.18
N THR A 22 -9.89 30.38 41.91
CA THR A 22 -8.95 31.25 41.19
C THR A 22 -9.57 32.13 40.09
N GLY A 23 -10.72 31.75 39.51
CA GLY A 23 -11.41 32.55 38.49
C GLY A 23 -10.54 32.87 37.25
N ARG A 24 -9.54 32.02 36.95
CA ARG A 24 -8.61 32.22 35.82
C ARG A 24 -8.99 31.33 34.65
N CYS A 25 -8.99 31.92 33.46
CA CYS A 25 -9.16 31.20 32.21
C CYS A 25 -7.81 30.69 31.71
N PHE A 26 -7.75 29.43 31.33
CA PHE A 26 -6.56 28.82 30.74
C PHE A 26 -6.73 28.71 29.22
N PRO A 27 -5.63 28.86 28.45
CA PRO A 27 -5.68 28.69 27.00
C PRO A 27 -6.12 27.27 26.63
N CYS A 28 -6.80 27.12 25.50
CA CYS A 28 -7.25 25.81 25.04
C CYS A 28 -6.03 24.89 24.81
N PRO A 29 -6.02 23.69 25.40
CA PRO A 29 -4.95 22.73 25.16
C PRO A 29 -5.00 22.23 23.71
N THR A 30 -3.84 21.78 23.20
CA THR A 30 -3.73 21.24 21.83
C THR A 30 -4.71 20.08 21.62
N GLY A 31 -5.46 20.11 20.51
CA GLY A 31 -6.48 19.12 20.20
C GLY A 31 -7.81 19.30 20.93
N GLY A 32 -7.93 20.34 21.77
CA GLY A 32 -9.17 20.76 22.40
C GLY A 32 -9.91 21.80 21.55
N ASP A 33 -11.24 21.77 21.64
CA ASP A 33 -12.14 22.85 21.25
C ASP A 33 -12.74 23.48 22.51
N CYS A 34 -12.60 24.80 22.63
CA CYS A 34 -12.98 25.55 23.81
C CYS A 34 -14.01 26.61 23.41
N PRO A 35 -15.32 26.34 23.55
CA PRO A 35 -16.37 27.28 23.17
C PRO A 35 -16.41 28.54 24.05
N GLY A 36 -15.69 28.54 25.18
CA GLY A 36 -15.69 29.61 26.17
C GLY A 36 -16.81 29.48 27.20
N GLY A 37 -17.04 30.54 27.97
CA GLY A 37 -18.00 30.57 29.06
C GLY A 37 -17.55 29.77 30.28
N VAL A 38 -18.43 28.91 30.78
CA VAL A 38 -18.20 28.02 31.95
C VAL A 38 -18.00 26.56 31.53
N GLN A 39 -17.98 26.27 30.23
CA GLN A 39 -17.87 24.91 29.73
C GLN A 39 -16.40 24.46 29.76
N PRO A 40 -16.13 23.19 30.13
CA PRO A 40 -14.79 22.63 30.06
C PRO A 40 -14.37 22.46 28.61
N ALA A 41 -13.05 22.34 28.37
CA ALA A 41 -12.53 21.98 27.06
C ALA A 41 -13.13 20.64 26.59
N VAL A 42 -13.60 20.60 25.35
CA VAL A 42 -14.06 19.38 24.67
C VAL A 42 -13.06 19.00 23.59
N SER A 43 -13.12 17.79 23.05
CA SER A 43 -12.15 17.42 22.01
C SER A 43 -12.51 18.07 20.67
N ALA A 44 -11.52 18.56 19.93
CA ALA A 44 -11.71 19.02 18.56
C ALA A 44 -11.98 17.83 17.62
N PRO A 45 -12.55 18.04 16.42
CA PRO A 45 -12.63 17.02 15.39
C PRO A 45 -11.25 16.40 15.10
N GLY A 46 -11.19 15.08 14.92
CA GLY A 46 -9.94 14.34 14.81
C GLY A 46 -9.25 14.02 16.14
N TYR A 47 -9.74 14.54 17.26
CA TYR A 47 -9.21 14.27 18.61
C TYR A 47 -10.26 13.65 19.53
N TYR A 48 -9.77 12.91 20.53
CA TYR A 48 -10.56 12.26 21.56
C TYR A 48 -10.02 12.59 22.94
N LYS A 49 -10.89 12.74 23.94
CA LYS A 49 -10.47 13.05 25.31
C LYS A 49 -9.76 11.85 25.96
N SER A 50 -8.62 12.09 26.60
CA SER A 50 -7.89 11.03 27.30
C SER A 50 -8.73 10.46 28.46
N PRO A 51 -8.72 9.13 28.67
CA PRO A 51 -9.38 8.51 29.81
C PRO A 51 -8.63 8.76 31.14
N ILE A 52 -7.37 9.19 31.10
CA ILE A 52 -6.52 9.40 32.27
C ILE A 52 -6.56 10.87 32.71
N ASP A 53 -6.45 11.80 31.77
CA ASP A 53 -6.44 13.24 32.04
C ASP A 53 -7.47 13.97 31.17
N SER A 54 -8.35 14.73 31.80
CA SER A 54 -9.41 15.45 31.11
C SER A 54 -8.94 16.66 30.30
N LEU A 55 -7.68 17.07 30.47
CA LEU A 55 -7.03 18.19 29.76
C LEU A 55 -6.14 17.74 28.59
N ILE A 56 -5.97 16.43 28.40
CA ILE A 56 -5.18 15.86 27.31
C ILE A 56 -6.12 15.33 26.23
N PHE A 57 -5.90 15.80 25.00
CA PHE A 57 -6.65 15.36 23.82
C PHE A 57 -5.73 14.55 22.90
N LEU A 58 -6.13 13.30 22.68
CA LEU A 58 -5.39 12.30 21.90
C LEU A 58 -5.85 12.38 20.44
N GLU A 59 -4.93 12.47 19.49
CA GLU A 59 -5.25 12.35 18.06
C GLU A 59 -5.89 10.98 17.80
N CYS A 60 -6.89 10.89 16.94
CA CYS A 60 -7.52 9.62 16.60
C CYS A 60 -6.70 8.85 15.57
N PHE A 61 -6.74 7.50 15.62
CA PHE A 61 -6.05 6.67 14.61
C PHE A 61 -6.53 6.97 13.19
N HIS A 62 -7.81 7.30 13.08
CA HIS A 62 -8.48 7.78 11.88
C HIS A 62 -9.17 9.10 12.21
N PRO A 63 -8.62 10.26 11.79
CA PRO A 63 -9.20 11.57 12.09
C PRO A 63 -10.68 11.67 11.69
N GLU A 64 -11.07 10.98 10.61
CA GLU A 64 -12.44 10.93 10.11
C GLU A 64 -13.46 10.31 11.07
N TYR A 65 -13.04 9.48 12.03
CA TYR A 65 -13.94 8.80 12.97
C TYR A 65 -14.27 9.63 14.21
N CYS A 66 -13.46 10.64 14.54
CA CYS A 66 -13.67 11.50 15.69
C CYS A 66 -14.36 12.81 15.26
N LEU A 67 -15.64 12.93 15.59
CA LEU A 67 -16.46 14.09 15.21
C LEU A 67 -16.26 15.30 16.14
N GLY A 68 -15.46 15.15 17.20
CA GLY A 68 -15.29 16.12 18.28
C GLY A 68 -16.17 15.80 19.49
N ASN A 69 -15.94 16.50 20.61
CA ASN A 69 -16.61 16.28 21.89
C ASN A 69 -16.61 14.81 22.37
N SER A 70 -15.53 14.07 22.09
CA SER A 70 -15.40 12.63 22.35
C SER A 70 -16.52 11.78 21.75
N THR A 71 -17.17 12.27 20.71
CA THR A 71 -18.20 11.54 19.97
C THR A 71 -17.57 10.85 18.76
N CYS A 72 -17.91 9.57 18.62
CA CYS A 72 -17.51 8.77 17.49
C CYS A 72 -18.56 8.85 16.38
N ARG A 73 -18.09 8.67 15.15
CA ARG A 73 -18.94 8.36 14.01
C ARG A 73 -19.70 7.06 14.28
N ILE A 74 -20.89 6.91 13.68
CA ILE A 74 -21.80 5.76 13.89
C ILE A 74 -21.16 4.37 13.71
N GLU A 75 -20.13 4.27 12.86
CA GLU A 75 -19.44 3.01 12.55
C GLU A 75 -18.36 2.60 13.57
N ALA A 76 -18.00 3.51 14.48
CA ALA A 76 -16.91 3.33 15.43
C ALA A 76 -17.35 3.64 16.87
N THR A 77 -16.65 3.05 17.84
CA THR A 77 -16.94 3.16 19.27
C THR A 77 -15.67 3.00 20.12
N GLY A 78 -15.83 3.21 21.43
CA GLY A 78 -14.76 3.14 22.42
C GLY A 78 -13.77 4.30 22.35
N SER A 79 -12.68 4.20 23.12
CA SER A 79 -11.68 5.27 23.20
C SER A 79 -11.02 5.51 21.85
N ARG A 80 -10.88 6.79 21.48
CA ARG A 80 -10.33 7.25 20.19
C ARG A 80 -11.05 6.65 18.97
N CYS A 81 -12.29 6.18 19.16
CA CYS A 81 -13.09 5.53 18.13
C CYS A 81 -12.35 4.37 17.44
N ALA A 82 -11.57 3.61 18.22
CA ALA A 82 -10.71 2.54 17.72
C ALA A 82 -11.46 1.21 17.48
N PHE A 83 -12.60 1.00 18.14
CA PHE A 83 -13.39 -0.22 18.02
C PHE A 83 -14.50 -0.02 16.99
N CYS A 84 -14.86 -1.06 16.26
CA CYS A 84 -16.01 -0.99 15.38
C CYS A 84 -17.31 -1.18 16.16
N ALA A 85 -18.32 -0.37 15.82
CA ALA A 85 -19.65 -0.46 16.42
C ALA A 85 -20.35 -1.77 16.01
N ASP A 86 -21.44 -2.12 16.71
CA ASP A 86 -22.23 -3.31 16.41
C ASP A 86 -22.71 -3.30 14.95
N GLY A 87 -22.46 -4.39 14.23
CA GLY A 87 -22.78 -4.50 12.79
C GLY A 87 -21.64 -4.08 11.84
N TYR A 88 -20.54 -3.54 12.38
CA TYR A 88 -19.33 -3.17 11.63
C TYR A 88 -18.15 -4.09 11.98
N VAL A 89 -17.22 -4.26 11.04
CA VAL A 89 -16.02 -5.09 11.21
C VAL A 89 -14.76 -4.30 10.89
N ASN A 90 -13.66 -4.62 11.57
CA ASN A 90 -12.36 -4.00 11.30
C ASN A 90 -11.72 -4.64 10.06
N SER A 91 -11.50 -3.83 9.03
CA SER A 91 -10.68 -4.14 7.86
C SER A 91 -9.51 -3.16 7.78
N ASN A 92 -8.33 -3.62 8.23
CA ASN A 92 -7.06 -2.88 8.19
C ASN A 92 -7.12 -1.47 8.85
N GLY A 93 -7.76 -1.37 10.01
CA GLY A 93 -7.90 -0.13 10.79
C GLY A 93 -9.23 0.59 10.56
N ARG A 94 -9.96 0.25 9.49
CA ARG A 94 -11.24 0.88 9.15
C ARG A 94 -12.43 0.01 9.49
N CYS A 95 -13.50 0.63 9.96
CA CYS A 95 -14.76 -0.05 10.24
C CYS A 95 -15.65 -0.04 8.99
N ILE A 96 -15.97 -1.24 8.49
CA ILE A 96 -16.80 -1.43 7.29
C ILE A 96 -18.00 -2.32 7.60
N VAL A 97 -19.09 -2.14 6.85
CA VAL A 97 -20.25 -3.05 6.88
C VAL A 97 -20.00 -4.20 5.92
N CYS A 98 -20.34 -5.41 6.32
CA CYS A 98 -20.28 -6.57 5.43
C CYS A 98 -21.43 -6.51 4.41
N GLU A 99 -21.12 -6.25 3.13
CA GLU A 99 -22.14 -6.26 2.09
C GLU A 99 -22.75 -7.66 1.91
N PRO A 100 -24.09 -7.79 1.86
CA PRO A 100 -24.75 -9.07 1.65
C PRO A 100 -24.36 -9.64 0.27
N GLY A 101 -23.61 -10.75 0.27
CA GLY A 101 -23.15 -11.46 -0.93
C GLY A 101 -21.63 -11.45 -1.12
N GLN A 102 -20.93 -10.40 -0.68
CA GLN A 102 -19.47 -10.32 -0.77
C GLN A 102 -18.80 -11.37 0.14
N SER A 103 -19.34 -11.57 1.34
CA SER A 103 -18.92 -12.58 2.31
C SER A 103 -19.11 -14.02 1.78
N ILE A 104 -20.22 -14.29 1.09
CA ILE A 104 -20.53 -15.60 0.52
C ILE A 104 -19.57 -15.93 -0.63
N GLY A 105 -19.29 -14.95 -1.50
CA GLY A 105 -18.33 -15.13 -2.59
C GLY A 105 -16.92 -15.47 -2.08
N VAL A 106 -16.45 -14.77 -1.05
CA VAL A 106 -15.17 -15.06 -0.40
C VAL A 106 -15.16 -16.44 0.26
N ALA A 107 -16.21 -16.78 1.00
CA ALA A 107 -16.30 -18.07 1.69
C ALA A 107 -16.28 -19.25 0.70
N ILE A 108 -17.09 -19.16 -0.36
CA ILE A 108 -17.11 -20.15 -1.43
C ILE A 108 -15.76 -20.19 -2.15
N GLY A 109 -15.19 -19.03 -2.47
CA GLY A 109 -13.89 -18.92 -3.13
C GLY A 109 -12.77 -19.57 -2.33
N PHE A 110 -12.74 -19.36 -1.01
CA PHE A 110 -11.74 -19.96 -0.12
C PHE A 110 -11.88 -21.48 -0.05
N VAL A 111 -13.11 -22.00 0.08
CA VAL A 111 -13.38 -23.44 0.07
C VAL A 111 -13.00 -24.06 -1.26
N ILE A 112 -13.43 -23.46 -2.38
CA ILE A 112 -13.07 -23.92 -3.73
C ILE A 112 -11.56 -23.91 -3.91
N ALA A 113 -10.87 -22.83 -3.53
CA ALA A 113 -9.42 -22.73 -3.62
C ALA A 113 -8.71 -23.81 -2.79
N SER A 114 -9.20 -24.10 -1.58
CA SER A 114 -8.64 -25.14 -0.71
C SER A 114 -8.67 -26.54 -1.33
N ILE A 115 -9.63 -26.82 -2.22
CA ILE A 115 -9.78 -28.12 -2.91
C ILE A 115 -9.08 -28.10 -4.28
N LEU A 116 -9.29 -27.05 -5.09
CA LEU A 116 -8.79 -26.98 -6.45
C LEU A 116 -7.28 -26.72 -6.52
N LEU A 117 -6.72 -25.89 -5.62
CA LEU A 117 -5.28 -25.57 -5.65
C LEU A 117 -4.43 -26.82 -5.42
N PRO A 118 -4.66 -27.67 -4.40
CA PRO A 118 -3.89 -28.90 -4.24
C PRO A 118 -4.04 -29.85 -5.43
N GLY A 119 -5.24 -29.97 -5.99
CA GLY A 119 -5.47 -30.75 -7.22
C GLY A 119 -4.67 -30.23 -8.42
N TRP A 120 -4.64 -28.91 -8.61
CA TRP A 120 -3.83 -28.26 -9.63
C TRP A 120 -2.32 -28.48 -9.41
N TRP A 121 -1.84 -28.40 -8.17
CA TRP A 121 -0.44 -28.68 -7.83
C TRP A 121 -0.05 -30.12 -8.10
N ILE A 122 -0.91 -31.09 -7.76
CA ILE A 122 -0.67 -32.51 -8.07
C ILE A 122 -0.66 -32.73 -9.58
N TRP A 123 -1.59 -32.12 -10.31
CA TRP A 123 -1.60 -32.17 -11.77
C TRP A 123 -0.31 -31.58 -12.38
N ARG A 124 0.16 -30.44 -11.87
CA ARG A 124 1.43 -29.82 -12.28
C ARG A 124 2.64 -30.70 -11.95
N ALA A 125 2.69 -31.27 -10.75
CA ALA A 125 3.76 -32.19 -10.35
C ALA A 125 3.80 -33.42 -11.27
N TRP A 126 2.63 -33.94 -11.63
CA TRP A 126 2.50 -35.05 -12.56
C TRP A 126 2.92 -34.72 -14.00
N LEU A 127 2.75 -33.47 -14.46
CA LEU A 127 3.28 -33.02 -15.75
C LEU A 127 4.81 -32.95 -15.80
N GLY A 128 5.50 -32.96 -14.65
CA GLY A 128 6.96 -32.95 -14.59
C GLY A 128 7.64 -31.65 -15.05
N SER A 129 6.89 -30.56 -15.21
CA SER A 129 7.40 -29.31 -15.80
C SER A 129 8.02 -28.34 -14.78
N SER A 130 8.87 -27.44 -15.28
CA SER A 130 9.41 -26.32 -14.49
C SER A 130 8.29 -25.45 -13.91
N ASN A 131 8.41 -25.09 -12.63
CA ASN A 131 7.50 -24.17 -11.90
C ASN A 131 8.10 -22.77 -11.69
N ALA A 132 9.18 -22.44 -12.40
CA ALA A 132 9.95 -21.23 -12.14
C ALA A 132 9.17 -19.94 -12.48
N ALA A 133 8.46 -19.87 -13.60
CA ALA A 133 7.72 -18.66 -13.97
C ALA A 133 6.57 -18.37 -13.00
N TRP A 134 5.89 -19.42 -12.51
CA TRP A 134 4.89 -19.29 -11.45
C TRP A 134 5.50 -18.75 -10.15
N GLY A 135 6.65 -19.29 -9.74
CA GLY A 135 7.37 -18.80 -8.55
C GLY A 135 7.77 -17.34 -8.67
N VAL A 136 8.26 -16.90 -9.85
CA VAL A 136 8.57 -15.50 -10.13
C VAL A 136 7.31 -14.63 -10.04
N MET A 137 6.18 -15.06 -10.61
CA MET A 137 4.92 -14.33 -10.56
C MET A 137 4.41 -14.12 -9.14
N ILE A 138 4.37 -15.18 -8.33
CA ILE A 138 3.90 -15.06 -6.95
C ILE A 138 4.88 -14.21 -6.13
N THR A 139 6.20 -14.33 -6.35
CA THR A 139 7.18 -13.48 -5.68
C THR A 139 6.98 -12.01 -6.06
N PHE A 140 6.76 -11.71 -7.35
CA PHE A 140 6.49 -10.36 -7.83
C PHE A 140 5.31 -9.72 -7.10
N PHE A 141 4.22 -10.48 -6.95
CA PHE A 141 3.08 -10.06 -6.16
C PHE A 141 3.39 -9.95 -4.67
N GLN A 142 3.98 -10.96 -4.04
CA GLN A 142 4.21 -10.97 -2.61
C GLN A 142 5.09 -9.81 -2.13
N ILE A 143 6.09 -9.39 -2.92
CA ILE A 143 6.94 -8.25 -2.56
C ILE A 143 6.18 -6.92 -2.66
N ILE A 144 5.39 -6.71 -3.73
CA ILE A 144 4.56 -5.50 -3.85
C ILE A 144 3.47 -5.49 -2.76
N GLY A 145 2.88 -6.63 -2.44
CA GLY A 145 1.91 -6.76 -1.36
C GLY A 145 2.52 -6.45 0.01
N LEU A 146 3.82 -6.68 0.21
CA LEU A 146 4.50 -6.29 1.46
C LEU A 146 4.62 -4.77 1.60
N PHE A 147 4.55 -4.01 0.51
CA PHE A 147 4.60 -2.55 0.54
C PHE A 147 3.39 -1.90 1.22
N ASP A 148 2.28 -2.63 1.39
CA ASP A 148 1.15 -2.21 2.22
C ASP A 148 1.57 -1.87 3.66
N LYS A 149 2.66 -2.49 4.13
CA LYS A 149 3.20 -2.28 5.48
C LYS A 149 4.12 -1.08 5.60
N TYR A 150 4.54 -0.53 4.47
CA TYR A 150 5.45 0.61 4.48
C TYR A 150 4.64 1.83 4.92
N PRO A 151 5.21 2.73 5.75
CA PRO A 151 4.56 3.96 6.16
C PRO A 151 4.59 4.99 5.01
N ILE A 152 4.04 4.60 3.86
CA ILE A 152 3.95 5.38 2.63
C ILE A 152 2.47 5.70 2.42
N TYR A 153 2.17 6.98 2.22
CA TYR A 153 0.84 7.41 1.83
C TYR A 153 0.62 7.09 0.35
N TRP A 154 0.01 5.93 0.09
CA TRP A 154 -0.32 5.50 -1.26
C TRP A 154 -1.44 6.36 -1.85
N ASP A 155 -1.24 6.87 -3.06
CA ASP A 155 -2.35 7.38 -3.88
C ASP A 155 -3.42 6.31 -4.07
N SER A 156 -4.68 6.72 -4.24
CA SER A 156 -5.82 5.81 -4.37
C SER A 156 -5.59 4.72 -5.42
N ARG A 157 -5.04 5.06 -6.60
CA ARG A 157 -4.87 4.09 -7.70
C ARG A 157 -3.75 3.09 -7.43
N LEU A 158 -2.62 3.55 -6.89
CA LEU A 158 -1.50 2.68 -6.52
C LEU A 158 -1.85 1.83 -5.30
N GLY A 159 -2.57 2.40 -4.34
CA GLY A 159 -3.08 1.72 -3.17
C GLY A 159 -4.01 0.57 -3.54
N ASP A 160 -4.85 0.71 -4.57
CA ASP A 160 -5.71 -0.39 -5.03
C ASP A 160 -4.90 -1.54 -5.65
N VAL A 161 -3.81 -1.25 -6.35
CA VAL A 161 -2.86 -2.29 -6.83
C VAL A 161 -2.21 -3.00 -5.64
N VAL A 162 -1.71 -2.24 -4.65
CA VAL A 162 -1.10 -2.81 -3.44
C VAL A 162 -2.10 -3.67 -2.67
N LYS A 163 -3.34 -3.23 -2.47
CA LYS A 163 -4.42 -4.02 -1.82
C LYS A 163 -4.71 -5.31 -2.58
N ALA A 164 -4.89 -5.24 -3.90
CA ALA A 164 -5.20 -6.41 -4.72
C ALA A 164 -4.09 -7.46 -4.65
N VAL A 165 -2.84 -7.01 -4.74
CA VAL A 165 -1.66 -7.85 -4.71
C VAL A 165 -1.39 -8.39 -3.30
N SER A 166 -1.77 -7.66 -2.24
CA SER A 166 -1.66 -8.08 -0.83
C SER A 166 -2.49 -9.32 -0.49
N ILE A 167 -3.42 -9.74 -1.35
CA ILE A 167 -4.10 -11.03 -1.18
C ILE A 167 -3.10 -12.20 -1.28
N THR A 168 -2.01 -12.04 -2.06
CA THR A 168 -0.98 -13.08 -2.24
C THR A 168 -0.08 -13.29 -1.01
N ILE A 169 -0.06 -12.32 -0.09
CA ILE A 169 0.53 -12.45 1.26
C ILE A 169 -0.52 -12.91 2.30
N LEU A 170 -1.66 -13.45 1.83
CA LEU A 170 -2.78 -13.88 2.68
C LEU A 170 -3.21 -12.79 3.66
N ASN A 171 -3.37 -11.56 3.17
CA ASN A 171 -3.90 -10.50 4.02
C ASN A 171 -5.36 -10.76 4.38
N THR A 172 -5.57 -11.35 5.56
CA THR A 172 -6.86 -11.76 6.11
C THR A 172 -7.84 -10.60 6.29
N ASP A 173 -7.33 -9.37 6.35
CA ASP A 173 -8.14 -8.15 6.45
C ASP A 173 -8.72 -7.80 5.08
N TYR A 174 -7.92 -7.89 4.00
CA TYR A 174 -8.41 -7.69 2.63
C TYR A 174 -9.21 -8.86 2.07
N ILE A 175 -8.93 -10.08 2.51
CA ILE A 175 -9.76 -11.25 2.20
C ILE A 175 -11.13 -11.15 2.91
N ASN A 176 -11.29 -10.25 3.89
CA ASN A 176 -12.54 -10.07 4.65
C ASN A 176 -13.03 -11.39 5.29
N LEU A 177 -12.12 -12.20 5.83
CA LEU A 177 -12.48 -13.47 6.51
C LEU A 177 -13.42 -13.25 7.71
N GLN A 178 -13.37 -12.07 8.33
CA GLN A 178 -14.28 -11.68 9.40
C GLN A 178 -15.72 -11.54 8.89
N CYS A 179 -15.93 -10.99 7.69
CA CYS A 179 -17.25 -10.95 7.05
C CYS A 179 -17.71 -12.33 6.55
N ALA A 180 -16.78 -13.16 6.06
CA ALA A 180 -17.11 -14.48 5.51
C ALA A 180 -17.49 -15.51 6.60
N TYR A 181 -16.79 -15.50 7.73
CA TYR A 181 -16.88 -16.56 8.75
C TYR A 181 -17.10 -16.03 10.18
N GLY A 182 -17.23 -14.72 10.39
CA GLY A 182 -17.38 -14.15 11.73
C GLY A 182 -16.13 -14.26 12.61
N LEU A 183 -14.96 -14.55 12.01
CA LEU A 183 -13.73 -14.77 12.76
C LEU A 183 -13.10 -13.43 13.19
N GLY A 184 -12.99 -13.21 14.49
CA GLY A 184 -12.24 -12.07 15.07
C GLY A 184 -10.73 -12.15 14.80
N TYR A 185 -9.94 -11.26 15.40
CA TYR A 185 -8.49 -11.20 15.17
C TYR A 185 -7.76 -12.53 15.50
N TYR A 186 -7.89 -13.02 16.74
CA TYR A 186 -7.16 -14.21 17.20
C TYR A 186 -7.54 -15.51 16.47
N PRO A 187 -8.83 -15.85 16.24
CA PRO A 187 -9.19 -17.05 15.48
C PRO A 187 -8.68 -17.01 14.03
N ARG A 188 -8.69 -15.84 13.38
CA ARG A 188 -8.12 -15.68 12.02
C ARG A 188 -6.63 -16.01 12.00
N LEU A 189 -5.89 -15.58 13.03
CA LEU A 189 -4.47 -15.88 13.18
C LEU A 189 -4.21 -17.39 13.31
N VAL A 190 -4.99 -18.08 14.14
CA VAL A 190 -4.89 -19.54 14.30
C VAL A 190 -5.15 -20.27 12.99
N VAL A 191 -6.16 -19.86 12.20
CA VAL A 191 -6.45 -20.45 10.87
C VAL A 191 -5.23 -20.37 9.95
N VAL A 192 -4.53 -19.23 9.92
CA VAL A 192 -3.32 -19.07 9.11
C VAL A 192 -2.20 -19.98 9.61
N TRP A 193 -2.01 -20.11 10.93
CA TRP A 193 -0.99 -21.00 11.49
C TRP A 193 -1.25 -22.47 11.16
N VAL A 194 -2.50 -22.94 11.22
CA VAL A 194 -2.80 -24.35 10.92
C VAL A 194 -2.95 -24.64 9.41
N LEU A 195 -2.97 -23.61 8.56
CA LEU A 195 -3.20 -23.72 7.11
C LEU A 195 -2.26 -24.74 6.43
N PRO A 196 -0.94 -24.80 6.71
CA PRO A 196 -0.06 -25.80 6.10
C PRO A 196 -0.44 -27.23 6.47
N ALA A 197 -0.89 -27.46 7.71
CA ALA A 197 -1.32 -28.78 8.17
C ALA A 197 -2.63 -29.20 7.48
N ILE A 198 -3.60 -28.29 7.37
CA ILE A 198 -4.85 -28.51 6.61
C ILE A 198 -4.52 -28.93 5.18
N ILE A 199 -3.62 -28.19 4.52
CA ILE A 199 -3.29 -28.45 3.13
C ILE A 199 -2.49 -29.74 2.95
N ALA A 200 -1.61 -30.09 3.90
CA ALA A 200 -0.93 -31.39 3.92
C ALA A 200 -1.93 -32.56 3.96
N VAL A 201 -2.98 -32.45 4.80
CA VAL A 201 -4.06 -33.44 4.87
C VAL A 201 -4.80 -33.53 3.52
N ILE A 202 -5.13 -32.40 2.89
CA ILE A 202 -5.81 -32.38 1.60
C ILE A 202 -4.96 -33.05 0.50
N PHE A 203 -3.66 -32.76 0.43
CA PHE A 203 -2.73 -33.43 -0.50
C PHE A 203 -2.72 -34.96 -0.30
N LYS A 204 -2.67 -35.43 0.95
CA LYS A 204 -2.69 -36.87 1.27
C LYS A 204 -4.02 -37.51 0.91
N VAL A 205 -5.15 -36.86 1.22
CA VAL A 205 -6.50 -37.35 0.86
C VAL A 205 -6.63 -37.48 -0.65
N TYR A 206 -6.15 -36.50 -1.42
CA TYR A 206 -6.18 -36.56 -2.89
C TYR A 206 -5.32 -37.70 -3.43
N ALA A 207 -4.10 -37.87 -2.89
CA ALA A 207 -3.20 -38.96 -3.30
C ALA A 207 -3.82 -40.35 -3.04
N VAL A 208 -4.42 -40.55 -1.87
CA VAL A 208 -5.10 -41.80 -1.50
C VAL A 208 -6.35 -42.01 -2.36
N GLY A 209 -7.19 -40.99 -2.53
CA GLY A 209 -8.40 -41.05 -3.35
C GLY A 209 -8.12 -41.43 -4.79
N LYS A 210 -7.11 -40.80 -5.40
CA LYS A 210 -6.72 -41.09 -6.79
C LYS A 210 -6.07 -42.47 -6.91
N SER A 211 -5.24 -42.86 -5.95
CA SER A 211 -4.64 -44.20 -5.90
C SER A 211 -5.70 -45.30 -5.85
N MET A 212 -6.74 -45.15 -5.01
CA MET A 212 -7.86 -46.09 -4.95
C MET A 212 -8.67 -46.14 -6.26
N TRP A 213 -8.94 -44.99 -6.87
CA TRP A 213 -9.67 -44.90 -8.13
C TRP A 213 -8.91 -45.58 -9.28
N GLN A 214 -7.59 -45.35 -9.39
CA GLN A 214 -6.75 -45.97 -10.41
C GLN A 214 -6.57 -47.47 -10.18
N ALA A 215 -6.41 -47.92 -8.93
CA ALA A 215 -6.38 -49.34 -8.60
C ALA A 215 -7.67 -50.05 -9.04
N LYS A 216 -8.83 -49.41 -8.84
CA LYS A 216 -10.13 -49.95 -9.28
C LYS A 216 -10.24 -50.08 -10.80
N ILE A 217 -9.70 -49.11 -11.55
CA ILE A 217 -9.75 -49.13 -13.03
C ILE A 217 -8.74 -50.10 -13.62
N THR A 218 -7.53 -50.14 -13.08
CA THR A 218 -6.41 -50.88 -13.68
C THR A 218 -6.23 -52.29 -13.09
N GLY A 219 -6.92 -52.62 -11.99
CA GLY A 219 -6.81 -53.92 -11.31
C GLY A 219 -5.51 -54.13 -10.54
N PHE A 220 -4.59 -53.14 -10.53
CA PHE A 220 -3.32 -53.21 -9.80
C PHE A 220 -3.47 -52.93 -8.31
N LEU A 221 -2.48 -53.37 -7.52
CA LEU A 221 -2.39 -53.12 -6.09
C LEU A 221 -2.34 -51.61 -5.78
N VAL A 222 -3.19 -51.17 -4.84
CA VAL A 222 -3.27 -49.78 -4.34
C VAL A 222 -1.90 -49.25 -3.90
N GLN A 223 -1.04 -50.09 -3.32
CA GLN A 223 0.28 -49.70 -2.82
C GLN A 223 1.19 -49.10 -3.91
N LYS A 224 1.16 -49.63 -5.14
CA LYS A 224 2.00 -49.14 -6.24
C LYS A 224 1.57 -47.73 -6.64
N HIS A 225 0.28 -47.52 -6.84
CA HIS A 225 -0.28 -46.21 -7.20
C HIS A 225 -0.13 -45.21 -6.04
N LEU A 226 -0.23 -45.67 -4.79
CA LEU A 226 -0.07 -44.81 -3.62
C LEU A 226 1.33 -44.21 -3.57
N ALA A 227 2.38 -45.02 -3.77
CA ALA A 227 3.76 -44.54 -3.76
C ALA A 227 4.02 -43.48 -4.83
N GLU A 228 3.44 -43.63 -6.03
CA GLU A 228 3.56 -42.66 -7.12
C GLU A 228 2.82 -41.35 -6.81
N TRP A 229 1.55 -41.41 -6.41
CA TRP A 229 0.76 -40.22 -6.07
C TRP A 229 1.28 -39.51 -4.83
N ASP A 230 1.89 -40.23 -3.90
CA ASP A 230 2.52 -39.63 -2.72
C ASP A 230 3.70 -38.75 -3.09
N GLN A 231 4.53 -39.15 -4.06
CA GLN A 231 5.63 -38.33 -4.55
C GLN A 231 5.14 -37.02 -5.17
N TYR A 232 4.10 -37.08 -6.01
CA TYR A 232 3.49 -35.87 -6.57
C TYR A 232 2.85 -34.98 -5.50
N ALA A 233 2.22 -35.58 -4.49
CA ALA A 233 1.64 -34.85 -3.36
C ALA A 233 2.72 -34.16 -2.51
N VAL A 234 3.83 -34.83 -2.23
CA VAL A 234 4.98 -34.25 -1.52
C VAL A 234 5.60 -33.11 -2.33
N GLN A 235 5.80 -33.28 -3.64
CA GLN A 235 6.32 -32.22 -4.51
C GLN A 235 5.37 -31.01 -4.55
N GLY A 236 4.07 -31.24 -4.68
CA GLY A 236 3.04 -30.21 -4.64
C GLY A 236 3.00 -29.47 -3.31
N PHE A 237 3.03 -30.21 -2.20
CA PHE A 237 3.07 -29.64 -0.85
C PHE A 237 4.33 -28.82 -0.60
N CYS A 238 5.51 -29.31 -1.00
CA CYS A 238 6.76 -28.54 -0.89
C CYS A 238 6.69 -27.25 -1.72
N SER A 239 6.19 -27.31 -2.95
CA SER A 239 6.02 -26.11 -3.78
C SER A 239 5.06 -25.11 -3.15
N PHE A 240 3.98 -25.61 -2.55
CA PHE A 240 3.01 -24.79 -1.82
C PHE A 240 3.61 -24.17 -0.54
N LEU A 241 4.40 -24.92 0.23
CA LEU A 241 5.15 -24.40 1.38
C LEU A 241 6.11 -23.27 0.99
N MET A 242 6.78 -23.38 -0.16
CA MET A 242 7.64 -22.31 -0.66
C MET A 242 6.86 -21.00 -0.87
N LEU A 243 5.62 -21.09 -1.37
CA LEU A 243 4.76 -19.92 -1.58
C LEU A 243 4.21 -19.37 -0.27
N LEU A 244 3.92 -20.25 0.70
CA LEU A 244 3.40 -19.83 2.00
C LEU A 244 4.46 -19.28 2.96
N HIS A 245 5.75 -19.46 2.67
CA HIS A 245 6.82 -18.99 3.56
C HIS A 245 6.68 -17.51 3.93
N VAL A 246 6.49 -16.63 2.94
CA VAL A 246 6.31 -15.19 3.16
C VAL A 246 5.04 -14.91 3.99
N PRO A 247 3.83 -15.29 3.55
CA PRO A 247 2.61 -14.97 4.31
C PRO A 247 2.55 -15.57 5.72
N LEU A 248 3.07 -16.78 5.93
CA LEU A 248 3.07 -17.42 7.26
C LEU A 248 4.00 -16.67 8.22
N THR A 249 5.20 -16.35 7.77
CA THR A 249 6.20 -15.62 8.57
C THR A 249 5.69 -14.21 8.87
N ASP A 250 5.15 -13.55 7.86
CA ASP A 250 4.56 -12.22 7.94
C ASP A 250 3.44 -12.14 9.00
N ARG A 251 2.49 -13.07 8.97
CA ARG A 251 1.36 -13.12 9.89
C ARG A 251 1.79 -13.45 11.31
N ALA A 252 2.80 -14.29 11.49
CA ALA A 252 3.37 -14.58 12.79
C ALA A 252 4.14 -13.39 13.39
N LEU A 253 4.93 -12.68 12.57
CA LEU A 253 5.70 -11.50 13.02
C LEU A 253 4.82 -10.29 13.33
N ARG A 254 3.66 -10.14 12.67
CA ARG A 254 2.77 -8.99 12.85
C ARG A 254 2.33 -8.80 14.31
N MET A 255 2.20 -9.88 15.08
CA MET A 255 1.84 -9.85 16.51
C MET A 255 2.81 -9.03 17.38
N PHE A 256 4.04 -8.80 16.90
CA PHE A 256 5.08 -8.07 17.61
C PHE A 256 5.27 -6.62 17.11
N VAL A 257 4.54 -6.23 16.06
CA VAL A 257 4.60 -4.86 15.51
C VAL A 257 3.54 -4.00 16.21
N CYS A 258 3.88 -3.58 17.43
CA CYS A 258 3.07 -2.62 18.16
C CYS A 258 3.37 -1.18 17.70
N ILE A 259 2.61 -0.18 18.13
CA ILE A 259 2.90 1.26 18.01
C ILE A 259 2.59 1.88 19.37
N SER A 260 3.46 2.78 19.84
CA SER A 260 3.22 3.54 21.08
C SER A 260 2.31 4.71 20.77
N ASP A 261 1.31 4.92 21.61
CA ASP A 261 0.61 6.19 21.68
C ASP A 261 1.52 7.21 22.38
N PRO A 262 1.87 8.36 21.74
CA PRO A 262 2.69 9.39 22.38
C PRO A 262 2.03 10.03 23.62
N ASN A 263 0.71 9.85 23.81
CA ASN A 263 -0.05 10.60 24.81
C ASN A 263 -0.80 9.73 25.86
N ASP A 264 -0.84 8.40 25.72
CA ASP A 264 -1.57 7.48 26.64
C ASP A 264 -0.69 6.34 27.20
N ASP A 265 0.62 6.33 26.90
CA ASP A 265 1.60 5.27 27.28
C ASP A 265 1.18 3.82 26.90
N ARG A 266 0.09 3.64 26.16
CA ARG A 266 -0.42 2.36 25.67
C ARG A 266 0.18 2.00 24.34
N TYR A 267 0.25 0.70 24.08
CA TYR A 267 0.75 0.14 22.84
C TYR A 267 -0.37 -0.59 22.12
N TYR A 268 -0.49 -0.38 20.80
CA TYR A 268 -1.52 -1.00 19.97
C TYR A 268 -0.90 -1.75 18.81
N LEU A 269 -1.60 -2.74 18.27
CA LEU A 269 -1.13 -3.47 17.11
C LEU A 269 -1.25 -2.65 15.81
N LEU A 270 -0.20 -2.62 14.99
CA LEU A 270 -0.21 -1.87 13.73
C LEU A 270 -1.28 -2.39 12.74
N GLY A 271 -2.20 -1.50 12.36
CA GLY A 271 -3.32 -1.75 11.44
C GLY A 271 -4.52 -2.45 12.07
N THR A 272 -4.53 -2.65 13.39
CA THR A 272 -5.65 -3.24 14.15
C THR A 272 -5.66 -2.61 15.55
N PRO A 273 -6.02 -1.31 15.65
CA PRO A 273 -5.92 -0.54 16.89
C PRO A 273 -6.92 -0.98 17.98
N ASP A 274 -7.88 -1.83 17.65
CA ASP A 274 -8.78 -2.50 18.60
C ASP A 274 -8.05 -3.53 19.49
N ILE A 275 -6.83 -3.94 19.11
CA ILE A 275 -6.01 -4.87 19.90
C ILE A 275 -4.89 -4.10 20.61
N SER A 276 -4.91 -4.15 21.94
CA SER A 276 -3.86 -3.58 22.78
C SER A 276 -2.70 -4.57 22.93
N CYS A 277 -1.48 -4.11 22.72
CA CYS A 277 -0.29 -4.89 23.01
C CYS A 277 -0.05 -4.98 24.51
N TYR A 278 0.51 -6.12 24.94
CA TYR A 278 0.80 -6.40 26.36
C TYR A 278 -0.44 -6.51 27.25
N ASP A 279 -1.62 -6.78 26.68
CA ASP A 279 -2.80 -7.20 27.44
C ASP A 279 -2.75 -8.73 27.74
N ASP A 280 -3.67 -9.22 28.57
CA ASP A 280 -3.72 -10.63 28.95
C ASP A 280 -3.89 -11.57 27.73
N GLN A 281 -4.66 -11.15 26.71
CA GLN A 281 -4.88 -11.96 25.51
C GLN A 281 -3.63 -12.01 24.62
N TRP A 282 -2.89 -10.92 24.54
CA TRP A 282 -1.61 -10.79 23.87
C TRP A 282 -0.56 -11.64 24.58
N TYR A 283 -0.50 -11.64 25.92
CA TYR A 283 0.42 -12.50 26.68
C TYR A 283 0.11 -13.99 26.50
N MET A 284 -1.16 -14.36 26.36
CA MET A 284 -1.53 -15.75 26.08
C MET A 284 -1.17 -16.17 24.65
N THR A 285 -1.28 -15.26 23.67
CA THR A 285 -1.12 -15.60 22.25
C THR A 285 0.30 -15.39 21.71
N SER A 286 1.03 -14.41 22.23
CA SER A 286 2.38 -14.04 21.76
C SER A 286 3.42 -15.17 21.83
N PRO A 287 3.42 -16.09 22.81
CA PRO A 287 4.35 -17.22 22.81
C PRO A 287 4.11 -18.16 21.62
N PHE A 288 2.85 -18.41 21.25
CA PHE A 288 2.51 -19.20 20.08
C PHE A 288 2.95 -18.48 18.79
N ALA A 289 2.71 -17.18 18.70
CA ALA A 289 3.18 -16.37 17.57
C ALA A 289 4.70 -16.45 17.41
N ALA A 290 5.47 -16.41 18.51
CA ALA A 290 6.92 -16.56 18.48
C ALA A 290 7.35 -17.95 17.97
N VAL A 291 6.71 -19.02 18.46
CA VAL A 291 6.98 -20.39 18.01
C VAL A 291 6.72 -20.54 16.51
N PHE A 292 5.57 -20.06 16.02
CA PHE A 292 5.24 -20.13 14.60
C PHE A 292 6.12 -19.21 13.74
N ALA A 293 6.55 -18.05 14.24
CA ALA A 293 7.51 -17.19 13.57
C ALA A 293 8.87 -17.90 13.39
N VAL A 294 9.34 -18.62 14.41
CA VAL A 294 10.58 -19.41 14.30
C VAL A 294 10.39 -20.62 13.37
N LEU A 295 9.29 -21.35 13.54
CA LEU A 295 8.99 -22.54 12.74
C LEU A 295 8.85 -22.21 11.25
N TYR A 296 8.14 -21.16 10.90
CA TYR A 296 7.92 -20.78 9.50
C TYR A 296 9.04 -19.91 8.94
N GLY A 297 9.53 -18.93 9.70
CA GLY A 297 10.59 -18.03 9.25
C GLY A 297 11.95 -18.71 9.12
N PHE A 298 12.35 -19.56 10.08
CA PHE A 298 13.64 -20.24 10.04
C PHE A 298 13.52 -21.73 9.70
N GLY A 299 12.47 -22.40 10.16
CA GLY A 299 12.29 -23.84 9.94
C GLY A 299 12.07 -24.20 8.47
N ILE A 300 11.28 -23.43 7.71
CA ILE A 300 11.05 -23.70 6.28
C ILE A 300 12.35 -23.51 5.46
N PRO A 301 13.08 -22.38 5.55
CA PRO A 301 14.34 -22.23 4.82
C PRO A 301 15.39 -23.27 5.23
N ALA A 302 15.50 -23.60 6.53
CA ALA A 302 16.41 -24.63 7.01
C ALA A 302 16.05 -26.01 6.46
N PHE A 303 14.77 -26.37 6.42
CA PHE A 303 14.29 -27.62 5.82
C PHE A 303 14.70 -27.72 4.34
N PHE A 304 14.44 -26.69 3.53
CA PHE A 304 14.83 -26.69 2.12
C PHE A 304 16.35 -26.69 1.92
N PHE A 305 17.09 -25.92 2.73
CA PHE A 305 18.55 -25.92 2.69
C PHE A 305 19.11 -27.31 2.97
N ILE A 306 18.68 -27.97 4.06
CA ILE A 306 19.15 -29.30 4.43
C ILE A 306 18.75 -30.33 3.37
N ALA A 307 17.50 -30.30 2.89
CA ALA A 307 17.00 -31.25 1.89
C ALA A 307 17.75 -31.15 0.56
N LEU A 308 18.02 -29.92 0.09
CA LEU A 308 18.75 -29.68 -1.15
C LEU A 308 20.25 -29.94 -0.98
N PHE A 309 20.85 -29.56 0.14
CA PHE A 309 22.26 -29.81 0.42
C PHE A 309 22.58 -31.31 0.46
N ARG A 310 21.73 -32.11 1.13
CA ARG A 310 21.89 -33.57 1.18
C ARG A 310 21.79 -34.23 -0.19
N ASN A 311 21.03 -33.64 -1.11
CA ASN A 311 20.82 -34.15 -2.46
C ASN A 311 21.61 -33.39 -3.53
N ARG A 312 22.57 -32.53 -3.14
CA ARG A 312 23.31 -31.64 -4.05
C ARG A 312 24.02 -32.38 -5.18
N SER A 313 24.45 -33.63 -4.96
CA SER A 313 25.12 -34.44 -5.98
C SER A 313 24.20 -34.82 -7.15
N LYS A 314 22.87 -34.79 -6.96
CA LYS A 314 21.87 -35.09 -7.99
C LYS A 314 21.33 -33.83 -8.68
N LEU A 315 21.62 -32.65 -8.12
CA LEU A 315 21.13 -31.37 -8.60
C LEU A 315 22.20 -30.72 -9.48
N LYS A 316 21.81 -30.23 -10.67
CA LYS A 316 22.68 -29.37 -11.49
C LYS A 316 22.85 -28.00 -10.81
N ASP A 317 23.71 -27.15 -11.38
CA ASP A 317 24.14 -25.87 -10.81
C ASP A 317 23.01 -25.00 -10.22
N ALA A 318 23.34 -24.21 -9.19
CA ALA A 318 22.47 -23.25 -8.47
C ALA A 318 21.42 -23.82 -7.47
N TRP A 319 21.64 -25.02 -6.91
CA TRP A 319 20.76 -25.60 -5.85
C TRP A 319 20.57 -24.68 -4.62
N TYR A 320 21.52 -23.79 -4.33
CA TYR A 320 21.49 -22.89 -3.18
C TYR A 320 20.57 -21.66 -3.40
N TRP A 321 20.11 -21.41 -4.63
CA TRP A 321 19.36 -20.20 -4.95
C TRP A 321 18.03 -20.09 -4.20
N THR A 322 17.24 -21.17 -4.16
CA THR A 322 15.93 -21.14 -3.48
C THR A 322 16.05 -20.87 -1.98
N PRO A 323 16.94 -21.55 -1.20
CA PRO A 323 17.20 -21.17 0.18
C PRO A 323 17.72 -19.74 0.34
N ALA A 324 18.59 -19.27 -0.55
CA ALA A 324 19.12 -17.90 -0.51
C ALA A 324 18.01 -16.85 -0.73
N GLN A 325 17.09 -17.11 -1.66
CA GLN A 325 15.91 -16.27 -1.88
C GLN A 325 15.02 -16.23 -0.63
N MET A 326 14.74 -17.38 -0.01
CA MET A 326 13.94 -17.44 1.22
C MET A 326 14.59 -16.68 2.37
N LEU A 327 15.91 -16.83 2.55
CA LEU A 327 16.67 -16.09 3.55
C LEU A 327 16.63 -14.58 3.29
N TRP A 328 16.76 -14.16 2.04
CA TRP A 328 16.63 -12.76 1.67
C TRP A 328 15.23 -12.22 2.02
N SER A 329 14.17 -12.96 1.68
CA SER A 329 12.78 -12.58 2.04
C SER A 329 12.59 -12.50 3.55
N LEU A 330 13.20 -13.41 4.31
CA LEU A 330 13.18 -13.38 5.77
C LEU A 330 13.82 -12.09 6.30
N CYS A 331 15.04 -11.77 5.86
CA CYS A 331 15.72 -10.53 6.23
C CYS A 331 14.87 -9.30 5.91
N PHE A 332 14.22 -9.28 4.73
CA PHE A 332 13.35 -8.19 4.31
C PHE A 332 12.13 -8.02 5.25
N MET A 333 11.48 -9.13 5.66
CA MET A 333 10.36 -9.10 6.60
C MET A 333 10.73 -8.67 8.02
N PHE A 334 12.00 -8.85 8.44
CA PHE A 334 12.47 -8.38 9.74
C PHE A 334 12.79 -6.87 9.77
N LEU A 335 12.97 -6.22 8.61
CA LEU A 335 13.32 -4.79 8.57
C LEU A 335 12.29 -3.88 9.28
N PRO A 336 10.97 -4.02 9.09
CA PRO A 336 9.99 -3.20 9.82
C PRO A 336 10.02 -3.41 11.33
N VAL A 337 10.38 -4.62 11.78
CA VAL A 337 10.49 -4.96 13.21
C VAL A 337 11.73 -4.30 13.83
N ILE A 338 12.87 -4.38 13.14
CA ILE A 338 14.15 -3.83 13.61
C ILE A 338 14.15 -2.30 13.57
N PHE A 339 13.71 -1.71 12.47
CA PHE A 339 13.79 -0.27 12.21
C PHE A 339 12.48 0.47 12.50
N ARG A 340 11.62 -0.10 13.36
CA ARG A 340 10.31 0.47 13.73
C ARG A 340 10.35 1.94 14.13
N ARG A 341 11.39 2.37 14.85
CA ARG A 341 11.50 3.76 15.36
C ARG A 341 11.96 4.77 14.31
N ARG A 342 12.46 4.34 13.16
CA ARG A 342 13.10 5.21 12.16
C ARG A 342 12.70 4.75 10.74
N PRO A 343 11.52 5.18 10.24
CA PRO A 343 10.99 4.71 8.97
C PRO A 343 11.88 5.07 7.77
N THR A 344 12.67 6.15 7.87
CA THR A 344 13.64 6.54 6.82
C THR A 344 14.76 5.52 6.63
N TYR A 345 15.39 5.03 7.71
CA TYR A 345 16.41 3.98 7.62
C TYR A 345 15.83 2.68 7.08
N PHE A 346 14.63 2.32 7.51
CA PHE A 346 13.90 1.17 7.01
C PHE A 346 13.73 1.21 5.48
N MET A 347 13.25 2.32 4.93
CA MET A 347 13.04 2.48 3.48
C MET A 347 14.37 2.43 2.72
N PHE A 348 15.40 3.14 3.21
CA PHE A 348 16.73 3.15 2.58
C PHE A 348 17.34 1.76 2.50
N ILE A 349 17.35 1.03 3.62
CA ILE A 349 17.91 -0.34 3.68
C ILE A 349 17.11 -1.29 2.80
N SER A 350 15.79 -1.15 2.76
CA SER A 350 14.92 -1.95 1.88
C SER A 350 15.33 -1.80 0.41
N VAL A 351 15.50 -0.56 -0.05
CA VAL A 351 15.92 -0.26 -1.43
C VAL A 351 17.31 -0.84 -1.73
N CYS A 352 18.28 -0.67 -0.82
CA CYS A 352 19.61 -1.26 -0.98
C CYS A 352 19.56 -2.79 -1.10
N MET A 353 18.78 -3.45 -0.25
CA MET A 353 18.60 -4.91 -0.29
C MET A 353 17.97 -5.39 -1.61
N MET A 354 17.03 -4.62 -2.17
CA MET A 354 16.41 -4.93 -3.45
C MET A 354 17.38 -4.78 -4.63
N TYR A 355 18.22 -3.75 -4.63
CA TYR A 355 19.27 -3.60 -5.65
C TYR A 355 20.33 -4.71 -5.58
N ILE A 356 20.75 -5.10 -4.37
CA ILE A 356 21.67 -6.24 -4.18
C ILE A 356 21.04 -7.53 -4.72
N TYR A 357 19.75 -7.75 -4.46
CA TYR A 357 19.04 -8.92 -4.98
C TYR A 357 18.94 -8.88 -6.51
N LEU A 358 18.57 -7.73 -7.11
CA LEU A 358 18.55 -7.55 -8.55
C LEU A 358 19.92 -7.87 -9.19
N PHE A 359 21.00 -7.33 -8.62
CA PHE A 359 22.36 -7.62 -9.08
C PHE A 359 22.68 -9.12 -9.01
N ALA A 360 22.30 -9.77 -7.89
CA ALA A 360 22.48 -11.22 -7.74
C ALA A 360 21.70 -12.01 -8.81
N VAL A 361 20.46 -11.64 -9.12
CA VAL A 361 19.66 -12.28 -10.18
C VAL A 361 20.32 -12.10 -11.56
N VAL A 362 20.79 -10.89 -11.87
CA VAL A 362 21.45 -10.57 -13.15
C VAL A 362 22.73 -11.37 -13.33
N TYR A 363 23.54 -11.50 -12.26
CA TYR A 363 24.83 -12.19 -12.30
C TYR A 363 24.69 -13.71 -12.27
N ILE A 364 23.86 -14.25 -11.37
CA ILE A 364 23.76 -15.70 -11.14
C ILE A 364 22.89 -16.40 -12.18
N GLN A 365 21.89 -15.70 -12.74
CA GLN A 365 20.92 -16.27 -13.70
C GLN A 365 20.38 -17.65 -13.27
N PRO A 366 19.74 -17.72 -12.10
CA PRO A 366 19.48 -18.99 -11.38
C PRO A 366 18.49 -19.92 -12.08
N TYR A 367 17.67 -19.42 -12.99
CA TYR A 367 16.63 -20.22 -13.62
C TYR A 367 17.17 -20.96 -14.86
N LYS A 368 16.78 -22.23 -14.99
CA LYS A 368 17.18 -23.09 -16.12
C LYS A 368 16.77 -22.52 -17.49
N LEU A 369 15.61 -21.86 -17.57
CA LEU A 369 15.13 -21.22 -18.79
C LEU A 369 15.61 -19.77 -18.82
N LYS A 370 16.40 -19.40 -19.84
CA LYS A 370 16.90 -18.02 -20.04
C LYS A 370 15.78 -16.98 -19.98
N ARG A 371 14.62 -17.30 -20.57
CA ARG A 371 13.46 -16.40 -20.53
C ARG A 371 12.98 -16.12 -19.10
N ASN A 372 13.01 -17.10 -18.20
CA ASN A 372 12.61 -16.89 -16.80
C ASN A 372 13.61 -15.97 -16.06
N ASN A 373 14.90 -16.02 -16.40
CA ASN A 373 15.87 -15.06 -15.89
C ASN A 373 15.52 -13.63 -16.35
N HIS A 374 15.20 -13.43 -17.64
CA HIS A 374 14.79 -12.11 -18.15
C HIS A 374 13.50 -11.61 -17.49
N VAL A 375 12.49 -12.47 -17.35
CA VAL A 375 11.22 -12.15 -16.70
C VAL A 375 11.45 -11.77 -15.23
N ALA A 376 12.30 -12.50 -14.51
CA ALA A 376 12.65 -12.18 -13.13
C ALA A 376 13.36 -10.83 -13.01
N ILE A 377 14.35 -10.55 -13.88
CA ILE A 377 15.06 -9.26 -13.90
C ILE A 377 14.07 -8.10 -14.14
N PHE A 378 13.20 -8.23 -15.15
CA PHE A 378 12.20 -7.20 -15.46
C PHE A 378 11.19 -6.99 -14.32
N SER A 379 10.77 -8.08 -13.67
CA SER A 379 9.90 -8.04 -12.49
C SER A 379 10.55 -7.24 -11.37
N TRP A 380 11.83 -7.51 -11.05
CA TRP A 380 12.55 -6.79 -10.00
C TRP A 380 12.76 -5.31 -10.30
N ILE A 381 13.09 -4.96 -11.54
CA ILE A 381 13.18 -3.56 -11.97
C ILE A 381 11.84 -2.85 -11.74
N THR A 382 10.73 -3.50 -12.13
CA THR A 382 9.38 -2.95 -11.93
C THR A 382 9.04 -2.75 -10.46
N ILE A 383 9.35 -3.72 -9.59
CA ILE A 383 9.11 -3.61 -8.14
C ILE A 383 9.89 -2.41 -7.55
N ILE A 384 11.16 -2.25 -7.92
CA ILE A 384 12.00 -1.14 -7.46
C ILE A 384 11.40 0.20 -7.89
N ILE A 385 11.05 0.35 -9.17
CA ILE A 385 10.43 1.58 -9.69
C ILE A 385 9.09 1.87 -8.99
N PHE A 386 8.28 0.84 -8.75
CA PHE A 386 7.00 0.96 -8.05
C PHE A 386 7.19 1.50 -6.62
N LEU A 387 8.17 0.98 -5.87
CA LEU A 387 8.49 1.45 -4.53
C LEU A 387 8.98 2.91 -4.55
N PHE A 388 9.90 3.26 -5.45
CA PHE A 388 10.41 4.62 -5.58
C PHE A 388 9.29 5.62 -5.91
N ALA A 389 8.39 5.27 -6.82
CA ALA A 389 7.25 6.09 -7.15
C ALA A 389 6.33 6.31 -5.95
N GLY A 390 6.05 5.24 -5.18
CA GLY A 390 5.28 5.33 -3.94
C GLY A 390 5.91 6.30 -2.93
N ILE A 391 7.23 6.21 -2.73
CA ILE A 391 7.97 7.11 -1.83
C ILE A 391 7.88 8.56 -2.33
N ILE A 392 8.16 8.81 -3.62
CA ILE A 392 8.14 10.16 -4.20
C ILE A 392 6.75 10.80 -4.06
N ILE A 393 5.68 10.08 -4.42
CA ILE A 393 4.30 10.57 -4.33
C ILE A 393 3.91 10.84 -2.88
N GLY A 394 4.33 9.97 -1.95
CA GLY A 394 4.11 10.15 -0.52
C GLY A 394 4.76 11.42 0.04
N PHE A 395 5.94 11.80 -0.47
CA PHE A 395 6.62 13.05 -0.09
C PHE A 395 6.04 14.28 -0.78
N LEU A 396 5.62 14.17 -2.04
CA LEU A 396 5.12 15.30 -2.84
C LEU A 396 3.66 15.71 -2.54
N GLN A 397 3.05 15.23 -1.43
CA GLN A 397 1.68 15.54 -0.98
C GLN A 397 0.65 15.69 -2.11
N SER A 398 0.13 14.57 -2.64
CA SER A 398 -1.17 14.31 -3.34
C SER A 398 -1.95 15.39 -4.14
N GLY A 399 -1.44 16.58 -4.44
CA GLY A 399 -2.24 17.70 -4.96
C GLY A 399 -1.84 18.27 -6.33
N ASN A 400 -0.61 18.04 -6.80
CA ASN A 400 -0.15 18.58 -8.07
C ASN A 400 -0.52 17.69 -9.27
N ASP A 401 -1.00 18.31 -10.35
CA ASP A 401 -1.32 17.64 -11.62
C ASP A 401 -0.14 16.82 -12.19
N ASP A 402 1.10 17.21 -11.89
CA ASP A 402 2.31 16.50 -12.29
C ASP A 402 2.39 15.06 -11.73
N ASN A 403 1.81 14.81 -10.56
CA ASN A 403 1.79 13.47 -9.95
C ASN A 403 0.97 12.48 -10.78
N ARG A 404 0.01 12.95 -11.58
CA ARG A 404 -0.85 12.08 -12.40
C ARG A 404 -0.07 11.34 -13.48
N TRP A 405 0.92 11.98 -14.09
CA TRP A 405 1.77 11.36 -15.11
C TRP A 405 2.68 10.30 -14.51
N ILE A 406 3.26 10.57 -13.34
CA ILE A 406 4.09 9.60 -12.60
C ILE A 406 3.26 8.35 -12.28
N ILE A 407 2.06 8.52 -11.72
CA ILE A 407 1.14 7.43 -11.41
C ILE A 407 0.79 6.63 -12.67
N ALA A 408 0.43 7.31 -13.77
CA ALA A 408 0.08 6.65 -15.03
C ALA A 408 1.24 5.83 -15.60
N SER A 409 2.47 6.38 -15.62
CA SER A 409 3.66 5.67 -16.10
C SER A 409 3.97 4.43 -15.26
N VAL A 410 3.85 4.51 -13.94
CA VAL A 410 4.10 3.39 -13.03
C VAL A 410 3.05 2.30 -13.20
N LEU A 411 1.78 2.67 -13.38
CA LEU A 411 0.71 1.71 -13.67
C LEU A 411 0.94 1.02 -15.02
N VAL A 412 1.29 1.76 -16.08
CA VAL A 412 1.62 1.18 -17.39
C VAL A 412 2.77 0.19 -17.26
N LEU A 413 3.83 0.54 -16.52
CA LEU A 413 4.96 -0.37 -16.29
C LEU A 413 4.53 -1.62 -15.51
N PHE A 414 3.73 -1.46 -14.45
CA PHE A 414 3.20 -2.57 -13.66
C PHE A 414 2.37 -3.54 -14.51
N TYR A 415 1.40 -3.04 -15.27
CA TYR A 415 0.57 -3.87 -16.14
C TYR A 415 1.37 -4.50 -17.28
N THR A 416 2.39 -3.82 -17.80
CA THR A 416 3.31 -4.39 -18.79
C THR A 416 4.09 -5.57 -18.20
N SER A 417 4.66 -5.42 -16.99
CA SER A 417 5.34 -6.50 -16.27
C SER A 417 4.42 -7.66 -15.99
N LEU A 418 3.19 -7.37 -15.54
CA LEU A 418 2.16 -8.37 -15.32
C LEU A 418 1.88 -9.19 -16.58
N CYS A 419 1.68 -8.54 -17.72
CA CYS A 419 1.46 -9.22 -19.00
C CYS A 419 2.64 -10.15 -19.37
N ILE A 420 3.88 -9.69 -19.20
CA ILE A 420 5.09 -10.48 -19.49
C ILE A 420 5.19 -11.70 -18.57
N VAL A 421 4.94 -11.52 -17.27
CA VAL A 421 4.98 -12.60 -16.28
C VAL A 421 3.88 -13.63 -16.54
N VAL A 422 2.66 -13.18 -16.83
CA VAL A 422 1.52 -14.04 -17.18
C VAL A 422 1.80 -14.82 -18.47
N HIS A 423 2.36 -14.18 -19.49
CA HIS A 423 2.81 -14.84 -20.71
C HIS A 423 3.86 -15.93 -20.41
N ALA A 424 4.85 -15.63 -19.57
CA ALA A 424 5.89 -16.60 -19.21
C ALA A 424 5.30 -17.83 -18.51
N PHE A 425 4.34 -17.62 -17.60
CA PHE A 425 3.59 -18.67 -16.93
C PHE A 425 2.81 -19.56 -17.90
N PHE A 426 2.01 -18.96 -18.79
CA PHE A 426 1.23 -19.74 -19.75
C PHE A 426 2.11 -20.57 -20.68
N TYR A 427 3.22 -20.01 -21.15
CA TYR A 427 4.14 -20.79 -21.97
C TYR A 427 4.72 -21.99 -21.21
N GLU A 428 5.10 -21.85 -19.92
CA GLU A 428 5.57 -23.01 -19.14
C GLU A 428 4.50 -24.09 -19.01
N ILE A 429 3.22 -23.72 -18.90
CA ILE A 429 2.10 -24.68 -18.92
C ILE A 429 2.04 -25.41 -20.26
N VAL A 430 2.06 -24.68 -21.38
CA VAL A 430 1.95 -25.29 -22.71
C VAL A 430 3.13 -26.23 -22.96
N LYS A 431 4.36 -25.75 -22.70
CA LYS A 431 5.58 -26.55 -22.87
C LYS A 431 5.55 -27.83 -22.01
N GLY A 432 5.16 -27.71 -20.74
CA GLY A 432 5.05 -28.87 -19.85
C GLY A 432 4.00 -29.89 -20.28
N SER A 433 2.91 -29.41 -20.88
CA SER A 433 1.87 -30.27 -21.43
C SER A 433 2.35 -31.05 -22.67
N ASP A 434 3.17 -30.44 -23.51
CA ASP A 434 3.72 -31.11 -24.70
C ASP A 434 4.78 -32.16 -24.31
N GLU A 435 5.63 -31.85 -23.32
CA GLU A 435 6.59 -32.80 -22.74
C GLU A 435 5.88 -34.03 -22.13
N ALA A 436 4.79 -33.83 -21.38
CA ALA A 436 4.00 -34.93 -20.81
C ALA A 436 3.27 -35.77 -21.88
N SER A 437 2.82 -35.15 -22.97
CA SER A 437 2.22 -35.86 -24.11
C SER A 437 3.23 -36.74 -24.82
N GLN A 438 4.47 -36.28 -24.99
CA GLN A 438 5.55 -37.06 -25.60
C GLN A 438 6.03 -38.20 -24.69
N GLY A 439 6.02 -38.01 -23.37
CA GLY A 439 6.38 -39.03 -22.37
C GLY A 439 5.32 -40.11 -22.13
N GLY A 440 4.28 -40.22 -22.98
CA GLY A 440 3.23 -41.24 -22.84
C GLY A 440 2.31 -41.06 -21.62
N HIS A 441 2.41 -39.96 -20.89
CA HIS A 441 1.58 -39.67 -19.72
C HIS A 441 0.26 -38.98 -20.09
N GLY A 442 -0.02 -38.65 -21.35
CA GLY A 442 -1.21 -37.87 -21.75
C GLY A 442 -2.53 -38.65 -21.88
N GLY A 443 -3.31 -38.78 -20.80
CA GLY A 443 -4.73 -39.15 -20.89
C GLY A 443 -5.60 -38.07 -21.56
N GLY A 444 -6.78 -38.44 -22.08
CA GLY A 444 -7.66 -37.59 -22.92
C GLY A 444 -8.14 -36.26 -22.32
N PHE A 445 -7.91 -35.98 -21.04
CA PHE A 445 -8.18 -34.67 -20.44
C PHE A 445 -7.19 -33.59 -20.93
N THR A 446 -5.90 -33.90 -21.02
CA THR A 446 -4.88 -32.97 -21.53
C THR A 446 -5.12 -32.65 -23.01
N GLY A 447 -5.51 -33.66 -23.80
CA GLY A 447 -5.89 -33.49 -25.21
C GLY A 447 -7.20 -32.70 -25.40
N LYS A 448 -8.18 -32.82 -24.50
CA LYS A 448 -9.41 -31.99 -24.50
C LYS A 448 -9.14 -30.55 -24.05
N LEU A 449 -8.29 -30.37 -23.04
CA LEU A 449 -7.84 -29.04 -22.59
C LEU A 449 -7.08 -28.33 -23.73
N MET A 450 -6.19 -29.03 -24.42
CA MET A 450 -5.51 -28.52 -25.63
C MET A 450 -6.49 -28.11 -26.75
N ARG A 451 -7.64 -28.78 -26.91
CA ARG A 451 -8.68 -28.40 -27.89
C ARG A 451 -9.46 -27.14 -27.51
N LEU A 452 -9.46 -26.77 -26.23
CA LEU A 452 -10.03 -25.50 -25.73
C LEU A 452 -9.05 -24.33 -25.85
N PHE A 453 -7.75 -24.59 -26.09
CA PHE A 453 -6.69 -23.59 -26.12
C PHE A 453 -5.98 -23.35 -27.49
N PRO A 454 -6.64 -23.46 -28.66
CA PRO A 454 -5.99 -23.13 -29.93
C PRO A 454 -5.58 -21.65 -30.02
N ILE A 455 -6.32 -20.75 -29.39
CA ILE A 455 -5.98 -19.31 -29.31
C ILE A 455 -4.68 -19.10 -28.53
N LEU A 456 -4.45 -19.83 -27.43
CA LEU A 456 -3.21 -19.72 -26.66
C LEU A 456 -1.99 -20.24 -27.40
N ARG A 457 -2.13 -21.32 -28.19
CA ARG A 457 -1.04 -21.79 -29.07
C ARG A 457 -0.74 -20.82 -30.22
N LEU A 458 -1.75 -20.09 -30.69
CA LEU A 458 -1.60 -19.03 -31.69
C LEU A 458 -0.92 -17.79 -31.12
N LEU A 459 -1.25 -17.43 -29.87
CA LEU A 459 -0.63 -16.31 -29.15
C LEU A 459 0.78 -16.63 -28.65
N PHE A 460 1.09 -17.90 -28.39
CA PHE A 460 2.37 -18.34 -27.83
C PHE A 460 3.00 -19.46 -28.68
N PRO A 461 3.53 -19.13 -29.88
CA PRO A 461 4.21 -20.11 -30.71
C PRO A 461 5.43 -20.68 -29.97
N ILE A 462 5.54 -22.01 -29.96
CA ILE A 462 6.73 -22.68 -29.46
C ILE A 462 7.75 -22.67 -30.59
N ASP A 463 8.87 -21.98 -30.38
CA ASP A 463 10.01 -22.06 -31.30
C ASP A 463 10.49 -23.52 -31.37
N ALA A 464 10.32 -24.13 -32.55
CA ALA A 464 10.78 -25.49 -32.84
C ALA A 464 12.33 -25.61 -32.91
N SER A 465 13.06 -24.50 -32.79
CA SER A 465 14.52 -24.44 -32.95
C SER A 465 15.32 -24.70 -31.66
N LEU A 466 14.66 -25.01 -30.53
CA LEU A 466 15.32 -25.25 -29.23
C LEU A 466 15.08 -26.67 -28.69
N GLN A 467 14.98 -27.67 -29.58
CA GLN A 467 15.21 -29.05 -29.16
C GLN A 467 16.71 -29.22 -28.85
N PRO A 468 17.09 -29.76 -27.69
CA PRO A 468 18.45 -30.24 -27.51
C PRO A 468 18.68 -31.34 -28.55
N ASP A 469 19.77 -31.20 -29.30
CA ASP A 469 20.21 -32.14 -30.31
C ASP A 469 20.31 -33.54 -29.69
N ASN A 470 19.32 -34.39 -29.96
CA ASN A 470 19.36 -35.81 -29.62
C ASN A 470 20.14 -36.52 -30.73
N THR A 471 21.42 -36.18 -30.87
CA THR A 471 22.38 -36.93 -31.69
C THR A 471 23.60 -37.28 -30.83
N ASP A 472 23.37 -38.10 -29.81
CA ASP A 472 24.44 -38.89 -29.18
C ASP A 472 23.87 -40.24 -28.74
N ASN A 473 23.51 -41.05 -29.74
CA ASN A 473 23.35 -42.50 -29.61
C ASN A 473 23.59 -43.13 -30.98
N THR A 474 24.79 -42.91 -31.52
CA THR A 474 25.32 -43.76 -32.59
C THR A 474 26.67 -44.26 -32.11
N GLN A 475 26.72 -45.56 -31.83
CA GLN A 475 27.92 -46.26 -31.42
C GLN A 475 29.05 -45.98 -32.41
N LEU A 476 30.21 -45.56 -31.89
CA LEU A 476 31.49 -45.61 -32.59
C LEU A 476 31.76 -47.06 -33.03
N GLN A 477 31.57 -47.35 -34.30
CA GLN A 477 32.41 -48.28 -35.03
C GLN A 477 33.42 -47.45 -35.82
N THR A 478 34.65 -47.45 -35.34
CA THR A 478 35.81 -46.96 -36.07
C THR A 478 36.18 -47.99 -37.14
N ASP A 479 36.04 -47.63 -38.41
CA ASP A 479 36.86 -48.21 -39.45
C ASP A 479 37.16 -47.16 -40.54
N GLY A 480 38.41 -47.18 -41.00
CA GLY A 480 39.07 -46.03 -41.62
C GLY A 480 38.78 -45.81 -43.11
N GLY A 481 39.19 -44.62 -43.56
CA GLY A 481 39.75 -44.45 -44.91
C GLY A 481 39.11 -43.39 -45.81
N LYS A 482 39.99 -42.47 -46.26
CA LYS A 482 40.03 -41.77 -47.56
C LYS A 482 39.15 -40.53 -47.79
N SER A 483 39.84 -39.39 -47.67
CA SER A 483 39.98 -38.31 -48.66
C SER A 483 39.03 -38.29 -49.87
N VAL A 484 38.19 -37.25 -49.99
CA VAL A 484 37.87 -36.58 -51.26
C VAL A 484 37.63 -35.09 -51.00
N GLU A 485 38.44 -34.30 -51.69
CA GLU A 485 38.44 -32.86 -51.93
C GLU A 485 37.20 -32.45 -52.77
N ARG A 486 36.65 -31.22 -52.61
CA ARG A 486 36.23 -30.31 -53.72
C ARG A 486 35.15 -29.26 -53.35
N GLU A 487 35.54 -28.00 -53.61
CA GLU A 487 34.81 -26.79 -54.07
C GLU A 487 33.75 -26.08 -53.19
N GLU A 488 34.09 -24.83 -52.84
CA GLU A 488 33.16 -23.70 -52.74
C GLU A 488 32.50 -23.39 -54.10
N PRO A 489 31.34 -22.71 -54.08
CA PRO A 489 31.36 -21.44 -54.81
C PRO A 489 30.66 -20.29 -54.09
N LEU A 490 31.35 -19.16 -54.11
CA LEU A 490 30.84 -17.80 -54.01
C LEU A 490 29.75 -17.53 -55.07
N LYS A 491 28.60 -16.97 -54.68
CA LYS A 491 27.72 -16.20 -55.59
C LYS A 491 27.08 -15.00 -54.89
N THR A 492 27.45 -13.84 -55.40
CA THR A 492 26.85 -12.51 -55.23
C THR A 492 25.57 -12.30 -56.05
N VAL A 493 24.84 -11.23 -55.69
CA VAL A 493 23.88 -10.41 -56.48
C VAL A 493 22.39 -10.72 -56.31
N ALA A 494 21.62 -9.79 -55.71
CA ALA A 494 20.65 -8.94 -56.42
C ALA A 494 19.95 -7.93 -55.49
N LEU A 495 20.04 -6.65 -55.87
CA LEU A 495 19.18 -5.54 -55.44
C LEU A 495 17.76 -5.71 -56.02
N THR A 496 16.73 -5.33 -55.24
CA THR A 496 15.54 -4.66 -55.77
C THR A 496 15.02 -3.59 -54.81
N ARG A 497 14.64 -2.47 -55.43
CA ARG A 497 14.19 -1.17 -54.92
C ARG A 497 12.67 -1.16 -54.74
N ALA A 498 12.17 -0.50 -53.68
CA ALA A 498 10.80 0.02 -53.61
C ALA A 498 10.76 1.29 -52.74
N GLU A 499 10.06 2.30 -53.24
CA GLU A 499 10.00 3.71 -52.81
C GLU A 499 8.81 4.02 -51.86
N ARG A 500 8.78 5.28 -51.38
CA ARG A 500 7.69 6.08 -50.74
C ARG A 500 7.64 6.04 -49.20
N GLU A 501 7.35 7.12 -48.48
CA GLU A 501 7.05 8.55 -48.73
C GLU A 501 7.19 9.23 -47.34
N MET A 502 7.81 10.42 -47.26
CA MET A 502 7.78 11.24 -46.05
C MET A 502 6.67 12.28 -46.20
N ALA A 503 5.73 12.31 -45.25
CA ALA A 503 4.71 13.35 -45.13
C ALA A 503 5.01 14.19 -43.88
N GLU A 504 5.37 15.44 -44.15
CA GLU A 504 5.50 16.56 -43.24
C GLU A 504 4.10 17.16 -43.05
N VAL A 505 3.63 17.35 -41.80
CA VAL A 505 2.35 18.01 -41.51
C VAL A 505 2.61 19.18 -40.57
N SER A 506 2.56 20.37 -41.15
CA SER A 506 2.36 21.67 -40.51
C SER A 506 0.86 21.90 -40.26
N LEU A 507 0.49 22.39 -39.07
CA LEU A 507 -0.85 22.92 -38.81
C LEU A 507 -0.75 24.24 -38.05
N GLU A 508 -1.26 25.26 -38.72
CA GLU A 508 -1.46 26.65 -38.36
C GLU A 508 -2.91 26.79 -37.85
N VAL A 509 -3.16 27.43 -36.70
CA VAL A 509 -4.51 27.91 -36.36
C VAL A 509 -4.45 29.30 -35.72
N SER A 510 -5.19 30.17 -36.41
CA SER A 510 -5.51 31.58 -36.20
C SER A 510 -6.02 31.94 -34.80
N GLY A 511 -5.72 33.17 -34.38
CA GLY A 511 -6.45 33.86 -33.32
C GLY A 511 -7.74 34.50 -33.83
N GLU A 512 -8.67 34.75 -32.90
CA GLU A 512 -9.73 35.76 -33.06
C GLU A 512 -10.18 36.27 -31.68
N VAL A 513 -10.27 37.59 -31.58
CA VAL A 513 -10.78 38.38 -30.46
C VAL A 513 -12.26 38.62 -30.70
N GLN A 514 -13.13 38.46 -29.68
CA GLN A 514 -14.34 39.28 -29.57
C GLN A 514 -14.97 39.25 -28.17
N SER A 515 -15.23 40.46 -27.69
CA SER A 515 -16.05 40.88 -26.55
C SER A 515 -17.54 40.56 -26.72
N HIS A 516 -18.27 40.31 -25.62
CA HIS A 516 -19.60 40.91 -25.34
C HIS A 516 -20.20 40.40 -24.00
N GLU A 517 -20.51 41.33 -23.09
CA GLU A 517 -21.52 41.25 -22.00
C GLU A 517 -22.89 41.74 -22.54
N PRO A 518 -24.00 41.88 -21.76
CA PRO A 518 -24.48 41.25 -20.51
C PRO A 518 -26.02 40.90 -20.55
N VAL A 519 -26.58 40.15 -19.58
CA VAL A 519 -28.00 40.30 -19.14
C VAL A 519 -28.19 39.91 -17.67
N ALA A 520 -28.82 40.82 -16.91
CA ALA A 520 -29.19 40.73 -15.49
C ALA A 520 -30.58 40.12 -15.22
N LYS A 521 -30.83 39.69 -13.98
CA LYS A 521 -32.16 39.71 -13.32
C LYS A 521 -32.07 39.71 -11.78
N GLU A 522 -32.25 40.91 -11.20
CA GLU A 522 -33.08 41.36 -10.05
C GLU A 522 -33.65 40.33 -9.02
N LEU A 523 -33.88 40.60 -7.70
CA LEU A 523 -34.07 41.83 -6.92
C LEU A 523 -34.00 41.59 -5.37
N SER A 524 -33.45 42.57 -4.63
CA SER A 524 -33.88 43.10 -3.29
C SER A 524 -33.60 42.32 -1.98
N LYS A 525 -33.38 42.91 -0.79
CA LYS A 525 -33.10 44.29 -0.28
C LYS A 525 -32.76 44.13 1.22
N THR A 526 -31.70 44.74 1.74
CA THR A 526 -31.70 45.47 3.02
C THR A 526 -30.42 46.30 3.14
N LYS A 527 -30.56 47.49 3.68
CA LYS A 527 -29.66 48.64 3.52
C LYS A 527 -29.01 48.90 4.88
N ASN A 528 -27.72 48.60 5.02
CA ASN A 528 -26.85 49.14 6.08
C ASN A 528 -25.68 49.85 5.40
N SER A 529 -25.59 51.16 5.61
CA SER A 529 -24.48 51.99 5.14
C SER A 529 -23.31 51.86 6.11
N GLY A 530 -22.42 50.90 5.86
CA GLY A 530 -21.08 50.86 6.46
C GLY A 530 -20.09 51.64 5.57
N PHE A 531 -19.19 52.41 6.18
CA PHE A 531 -18.02 52.97 5.50
C PHE A 531 -16.83 52.05 5.76
N SER A 532 -16.15 51.62 4.70
CA SER A 532 -14.90 50.83 4.78
C SER A 532 -13.72 51.78 4.59
N LEU A 533 -12.84 51.87 5.59
CA LEU A 533 -11.55 52.56 5.49
C LEU A 533 -10.45 51.50 5.63
N SER A 534 -9.69 51.26 4.56
CA SER A 534 -8.53 50.38 4.55
C SER A 534 -7.24 51.20 4.73
N TRP A 535 -6.33 50.71 5.57
CA TRP A 535 -5.00 51.29 5.78
C TRP A 535 -3.96 50.17 5.65
N VAL A 536 -2.82 50.45 5.01
CA VAL A 536 -1.69 49.53 4.92
C VAL A 536 -0.55 50.10 5.75
N VAL A 537 0.02 49.29 6.65
CA VAL A 537 1.22 49.66 7.40
C VAL A 537 2.42 49.16 6.62
N ASP A 538 3.21 50.07 6.08
CA ASP A 538 4.52 49.77 5.52
C ASP A 538 5.57 50.55 6.32
N SER A 539 6.57 49.85 6.83
CA SER A 539 7.76 50.46 7.44
C SER A 539 7.51 51.43 8.62
N GLY A 540 6.42 51.26 9.38
CA GLY A 540 6.16 52.04 10.60
C GLY A 540 5.56 53.44 10.39
N GLU A 541 5.14 53.81 9.17
CA GLU A 541 4.37 55.03 8.92
C GLU A 541 2.97 54.72 8.36
N LEU A 542 1.95 55.41 8.88
CA LEU A 542 0.56 55.31 8.40
C LEU A 542 0.40 56.13 7.12
N LYS A 543 0.13 55.49 5.98
CA LYS A 543 -0.29 56.16 4.74
C LYS A 543 -1.73 55.79 4.38
N GLU A 544 -2.48 56.81 3.95
CA GLU A 544 -3.88 56.72 3.52
C GLU A 544 -3.91 56.08 2.11
N TYR A 545 -4.64 54.98 1.94
CA TYR A 545 -4.77 54.31 0.64
C TYR A 545 -5.88 54.99 -0.17
N HIS A 546 -5.51 55.70 -1.24
CA HIS A 546 -6.48 56.25 -2.20
C HIS A 546 -6.70 55.27 -3.34
N ASP A 547 -7.89 54.68 -3.41
CA ASP A 547 -8.34 53.89 -4.56
C ASP A 547 -8.88 54.87 -5.64
N GLU A 548 -8.29 54.86 -6.83
CA GLU A 548 -8.73 55.70 -7.96
C GLU A 548 -10.03 55.13 -8.56
N GLY A 549 -11.16 55.51 -7.97
CA GLY A 549 -12.45 55.22 -8.58
C GLY A 549 -13.65 55.40 -7.70
N PHE A 550 -13.93 56.59 -7.14
CA PHE A 550 -15.30 56.92 -6.70
C PHE A 550 -15.57 58.43 -6.65
N HIS A 551 -16.74 58.81 -7.15
CA HIS A 551 -17.22 60.20 -7.26
C HIS A 551 -17.38 60.91 -5.90
N ALA A 552 -17.13 62.23 -5.90
CA ALA A 552 -17.30 63.13 -4.79
C ALA A 552 -18.70 63.04 -4.12
N PRO A 553 -18.82 63.28 -2.80
CA PRO A 553 -20.10 63.25 -2.11
C PRO A 553 -20.98 64.47 -2.49
N PRO A 554 -22.32 64.34 -2.43
CA PRO A 554 -23.23 65.44 -2.69
C PRO A 554 -23.08 66.55 -1.64
N GLN A 555 -23.09 67.80 -2.10
CA GLN A 555 -22.81 69.03 -1.34
C GLN A 555 -23.80 69.41 -0.22
N ASN A 556 -24.67 68.52 0.25
CA ASN A 556 -25.70 68.85 1.25
C ASN A 556 -25.61 67.96 2.50
N LEU A 557 -24.61 68.22 3.35
CA LEU A 557 -24.61 67.80 4.76
C LEU A 557 -24.51 69.04 5.64
N GLY A 558 -25.48 69.25 6.53
CA GLY A 558 -25.54 70.40 7.44
C GLY A 558 -24.36 70.44 8.42
N ASP A 559 -24.01 71.65 8.87
CA ASP A 559 -22.76 71.95 9.62
C ASP A 559 -22.59 71.17 10.94
N SER A 560 -23.68 70.68 11.55
CA SER A 560 -23.60 69.80 12.73
C SER A 560 -23.10 68.39 12.41
N THR A 561 -23.41 67.85 11.23
CA THR A 561 -23.01 66.50 10.82
C THR A 561 -21.54 66.45 10.41
N LYS A 562 -21.02 67.53 9.81
CA LYS A 562 -19.58 67.69 9.52
C LYS A 562 -18.73 67.74 10.79
N SER A 563 -19.23 68.42 11.84
CA SER A 563 -18.58 68.49 13.15
C SER A 563 -18.49 67.11 13.83
N LEU A 564 -19.59 66.35 13.86
CA LEU A 564 -19.63 65.00 14.44
C LEU A 564 -18.75 63.99 13.71
N VAL A 565 -18.72 64.03 12.37
CA VAL A 565 -17.84 63.16 11.57
C VAL A 565 -16.37 63.56 11.75
N SER A 566 -16.05 64.86 11.78
CA SER A 566 -14.68 65.32 12.04
C SER A 566 -14.17 64.93 13.44
N LYS A 567 -15.07 64.93 14.44
CA LYS A 567 -14.76 64.53 15.81
C LYS A 567 -14.60 63.02 15.95
N GLY A 568 -15.45 62.22 15.30
CA GLY A 568 -15.31 60.76 15.24
C GLY A 568 -14.02 60.31 14.52
N ILE A 569 -13.62 61.02 13.46
CA ILE A 569 -12.34 60.76 12.77
C ILE A 569 -11.14 61.15 13.64
N ALA A 570 -11.23 62.24 14.40
CA ALA A 570 -10.18 62.64 15.34
C ALA A 570 -10.02 61.65 16.52
N ASP A 571 -11.14 61.19 17.08
CA ASP A 571 -11.15 60.22 18.19
C ASP A 571 -10.65 58.83 17.73
N ALA A 572 -11.00 58.41 16.50
CA ALA A 572 -10.46 57.20 15.89
C ALA A 572 -8.95 57.30 15.61
N LYS A 573 -8.47 58.45 15.10
CA LYS A 573 -7.03 58.69 14.92
C LYS A 573 -6.27 58.66 16.25
N TYR A 574 -6.85 59.18 17.32
CA TYR A 574 -6.25 59.15 18.65
C TYR A 574 -6.14 57.71 19.19
N ALA A 575 -7.23 56.93 19.13
CA ALA A 575 -7.26 55.54 19.58
C ALA A 575 -6.29 54.63 18.81
N ILE A 576 -6.19 54.83 17.49
CA ILE A 576 -5.25 54.07 16.64
C ILE A 576 -3.80 54.47 16.93
N SER A 577 -3.51 55.74 17.20
CA SER A 577 -2.15 56.16 17.60
C SER A 577 -1.75 55.60 18.98
N GLU A 578 -2.71 55.43 19.90
CA GLU A 578 -2.47 54.82 21.20
C GLU A 578 -2.16 53.33 21.10
N ILE A 579 -2.85 52.61 20.20
CA ILE A 579 -2.59 51.19 19.91
C ILE A 579 -1.24 51.03 19.20
N ALA A 580 -0.92 51.89 18.22
CA ALA A 580 0.37 51.88 17.52
C ALA A 580 1.55 52.16 18.47
N ASN A 581 1.40 53.10 19.41
CA ASN A 581 2.42 53.39 20.43
C ASN A 581 2.59 52.23 21.43
N LYS A 582 1.52 51.51 21.79
CA LYS A 582 1.61 50.31 22.65
C LYS A 582 2.34 49.16 21.94
N ILE A 583 2.16 49.02 20.62
CA ILE A 583 2.85 48.02 19.80
C ILE A 583 4.33 48.37 19.63
N SER A 584 4.67 49.64 19.34
CA SER A 584 6.05 50.12 19.21
C SER A 584 6.85 49.91 20.51
N ASN A 585 6.26 50.23 21.66
CA ASN A 585 6.87 50.01 22.97
C ASN A 585 7.01 48.51 23.34
N GLY A 586 6.12 47.65 22.83
CA GLY A 586 6.22 46.20 22.99
C GLY A 586 7.35 45.57 22.17
N ILE A 587 7.61 46.10 20.96
CA ILE A 587 8.65 45.60 20.04
C ILE A 587 10.06 46.06 20.46
N GLN A 588 10.21 47.22 21.08
CA GLN A 588 11.51 47.64 21.66
C GLN A 588 11.91 46.85 22.91
N GLY A 589 10.95 46.25 23.64
CA GLY A 589 11.22 45.41 24.81
C GLY A 589 11.75 44.01 24.48
N SER A 590 11.47 43.49 23.28
CA SER A 590 11.85 42.15 22.83
C SER A 590 13.12 42.11 21.98
N HIS A 591 13.64 43.25 21.50
CA HIS A 591 14.81 43.32 20.62
C HIS A 591 16.19 43.30 21.35
N GLN A 592 16.23 43.09 22.67
CA GLN A 592 17.49 43.02 23.44
C GLN A 592 17.88 41.60 23.88
N GLN A 593 17.11 40.58 23.48
CA GLN A 593 17.47 39.16 23.62
C GLN A 593 17.05 38.45 22.34
N LEU A 594 17.96 37.70 21.73
CA LEU A 594 17.81 36.92 20.48
C LEU A 594 18.32 37.65 19.22
N HIS A 595 19.62 37.91 19.20
CA HIS A 595 20.42 37.65 18.01
C HIS A 595 20.79 36.16 18.06
N ASP A 596 20.22 35.36 17.17
CA ASP A 596 20.93 34.41 16.31
C ASP A 596 19.90 33.50 15.59
N ASP A 597 20.12 33.41 14.28
CA ASP A 597 19.57 32.47 13.28
C ASP A 597 18.22 32.78 12.59
N GLU A 598 18.36 32.84 11.26
CA GLU A 598 17.44 33.15 10.17
C GLU A 598 16.37 32.07 9.94
N GLU A 599 15.13 32.46 9.62
CA GLU A 599 14.54 32.39 8.27
C GLU A 599 13.08 32.88 8.28
N HIS A 600 12.70 33.52 7.17
CA HIS A 600 11.45 34.27 6.94
C HIS A 600 10.18 33.40 6.88
N GLU A 601 9.11 33.85 7.55
CA GLU A 601 7.72 33.64 7.11
C GLU A 601 6.96 34.99 7.16
N GLU A 602 6.55 35.50 6.00
CA GLU A 602 5.65 36.65 5.87
C GLU A 602 4.22 36.22 6.19
N GLY A 603 3.74 36.54 7.39
CA GLY A 603 2.35 36.35 7.78
C GLY A 603 1.48 37.57 7.46
N HIS A 604 0.58 37.45 6.49
CA HIS A 604 -0.51 38.42 6.29
C HIS A 604 -1.55 38.28 7.41
N VAL A 605 -1.74 39.32 8.23
CA VAL A 605 -2.81 39.40 9.21
C VAL A 605 -3.90 40.34 8.71
N GLN A 606 -5.08 39.80 8.45
CA GLN A 606 -6.26 40.56 8.05
C GLN A 606 -7.15 40.77 9.28
N PHE A 607 -7.35 42.02 9.71
CA PHE A 607 -8.26 42.36 10.80
C PHE A 607 -9.58 42.89 10.22
N VAL A 608 -10.69 42.23 10.56
CA VAL A 608 -12.04 42.77 10.36
C VAL A 608 -12.48 43.37 11.69
N VAL A 609 -12.74 44.67 11.72
CA VAL A 609 -13.32 45.37 12.87
C VAL A 609 -14.77 45.66 12.51
N GLU A 610 -15.72 45.04 13.23
CA GLU A 610 -17.16 45.35 13.15
C GLU A 610 -17.52 46.64 13.88
#